data_AF-A0A3C0QSJ6-F1
#
_entry.id   AF-A0A3C0QSJ6-F1
#
_cell.length_a   1.000
_cell.length_b   1.000
_cell.length_c   1.000
_cell.angle_alpha   90.00
_cell.angle_beta   90.00
_cell.angle_gamma   90.00
#
_symmetry.space_group_name_H-M   'P 1'
#
loop_
_entity.id
_entity.type
_entity.pdbx_description
1 polymer ?
#
loop_
_entity_poly.entity_id
_entity_poly.type
_entity_poly.pdbx_seq_one_letter_code
_entity_poly.pdbx_strand_id
1 'polypeptide(L)'
;MNSRLHIHKLFQEFFGYLIVLMLLMDSRVIYGSLTTTPSWFNYLIFAGIGAGTMGSIAYTFITKKITLSSKQAHFFMVLAVTAVYLSLYIFCHHSKSYTIKLLLALILLSCYHIIIEKGEATLLLKYRNIMTGIAVISLSFWLLASVLHVLKPTGTVLSTWAGTALPKKVDAYYYLYFETQELEIPILHIASFRNTAIFTEAPMASFNFSIALLTELYIAPRKNKFNIVVLIIAILTTLSTTGYCVLALILIQKYLKNSKGKKSLFHILSIPLIVVGVISAVVVIFVMVRDKMGTGSGEARLDDFRVCFLAWKDYPIMGCGLGNGGYIQSYMSRARYIANRGLSNSPGLVLAEGGLYLTVIYTGAFLRAIYRSFRYKMKDYLSFIFLFLLIYTITMIPFIYLTFYILIWFAFGVNKKKDSIETLEPLLNYFTKYQKNQI
;
A
#
# COMPACT_ATOMS: atom_id res chain seq x y z
N MET A 1 0.26 -31.23 -24.73
CA MET A 1 1.22 -30.59 -23.79
C MET A 1 0.88 -29.12 -23.52
N ASN A 2 0.52 -28.31 -24.53
CA ASN A 2 0.15 -26.90 -24.36
C ASN A 2 -1.13 -26.63 -23.55
N SER A 3 -2.16 -27.48 -23.64
CA SER A 3 -3.42 -27.31 -22.90
C SER A 3 -3.26 -27.46 -21.38
N ARG A 4 -2.50 -28.47 -20.93
CA ARG A 4 -2.17 -28.66 -19.51
C ARG A 4 -1.39 -27.46 -18.96
N LEU A 5 -0.37 -26.98 -19.70
CA LEU A 5 0.44 -25.83 -19.28
C LEU A 5 -0.40 -24.53 -19.14
N HIS A 6 -1.41 -24.37 -19.99
CA HIS A 6 -2.33 -23.23 -19.95
C HIS A 6 -3.28 -23.28 -18.74
N ILE A 7 -3.93 -24.44 -18.51
CA ILE A 7 -4.76 -24.68 -17.32
C ILE A 7 -3.93 -24.46 -16.05
N HIS A 8 -2.67 -24.89 -16.07
CA HIS A 8 -1.78 -24.76 -14.93
C HIS A 8 -1.51 -23.31 -14.52
N LYS A 9 -1.31 -22.43 -15.51
CA LYS A 9 -1.12 -21.01 -15.28
C LYS A 9 -2.41 -20.35 -14.77
N LEU A 10 -3.56 -20.77 -15.29
CA LEU A 10 -4.87 -20.24 -14.90
C LEU A 10 -5.15 -20.43 -13.39
N PHE A 11 -4.89 -21.62 -12.84
CA PHE A 11 -5.12 -21.91 -11.42
C PHE A 11 -4.24 -21.06 -10.48
N GLN A 12 -2.96 -20.92 -10.81
CA GLN A 12 -2.05 -20.08 -10.03
C GLN A 12 -2.42 -18.60 -10.13
N GLU A 13 -2.87 -18.15 -11.31
CA GLU A 13 -3.39 -16.80 -11.48
C GLU A 13 -4.66 -16.58 -10.65
N PHE A 14 -5.61 -17.52 -10.68
CA PHE A 14 -6.85 -17.44 -9.90
C PHE A 14 -6.59 -17.23 -8.41
N PHE A 15 -5.77 -18.09 -7.79
CA PHE A 15 -5.47 -17.96 -6.35
C PHE A 15 -4.67 -16.69 -6.03
N GLY A 16 -3.75 -16.28 -6.91
CA GLY A 16 -3.06 -15.00 -6.76
C GLY A 16 -4.01 -13.80 -6.79
N TYR A 17 -4.98 -13.78 -7.71
CA TYR A 17 -6.01 -12.73 -7.75
C TYR A 17 -6.97 -12.80 -6.57
N LEU A 18 -7.31 -14.00 -6.08
CA LEU A 18 -8.10 -14.16 -4.85
C LEU A 18 -7.42 -13.49 -3.66
N ILE A 19 -6.13 -13.75 -3.45
CA ILE A 19 -5.36 -13.10 -2.36
C ILE A 19 -5.39 -11.58 -2.54
N VAL A 20 -5.12 -11.08 -3.75
CA VAL A 20 -5.12 -9.65 -4.04
C VAL A 20 -6.47 -8.99 -3.74
N LEU A 21 -7.58 -9.63 -4.10
CA LEU A 21 -8.92 -9.15 -3.77
C LEU A 21 -9.10 -9.04 -2.26
N MET A 22 -8.63 -10.03 -1.49
CA MET A 22 -8.72 -9.97 -0.03
C MET A 22 -7.81 -8.88 0.57
N LEU A 23 -6.59 -8.69 0.05
CA LEU A 23 -5.71 -7.58 0.45
C LEU A 23 -6.37 -6.22 0.19
N LEU A 24 -7.06 -6.08 -0.94
CA LEU A 24 -7.81 -4.88 -1.29
C LEU A 24 -8.99 -4.67 -0.33
N MET A 25 -9.81 -5.70 -0.08
CA MET A 25 -10.96 -5.60 0.83
C MET A 25 -10.55 -5.22 2.26
N ASP A 26 -9.37 -5.64 2.70
CA ASP A 26 -8.82 -5.24 4.00
C ASP A 26 -8.27 -3.80 4.03
N SER A 27 -8.02 -3.19 2.87
CA SER A 27 -7.44 -1.85 2.72
C SER A 27 -8.46 -0.72 2.94
N ARG A 28 -9.35 -0.88 3.93
CA ARG A 28 -10.41 0.05 4.33
C ARG A 28 -11.33 0.46 3.18
N VAL A 29 -11.88 -0.56 2.55
CA VAL A 29 -13.03 -0.38 1.67
C VAL A 29 -14.27 -0.06 2.51
N ILE A 30 -15.17 0.75 1.96
CA ILE A 30 -16.38 1.18 2.65
C ILE A 30 -17.27 0.00 3.06
N TYR A 31 -17.23 -1.11 2.32
CA TYR A 31 -17.96 -2.34 2.64
C TYR A 31 -17.61 -2.91 4.01
N GLY A 32 -16.39 -2.67 4.52
CA GLY A 32 -15.99 -3.09 5.86
C GLY A 32 -16.49 -2.17 6.98
N SER A 33 -17.06 -1.02 6.63
CA SER A 33 -17.46 0.05 7.56
C SER A 33 -18.92 0.45 7.40
N LEU A 34 -19.77 -0.40 6.80
CA LEU A 34 -21.21 -0.16 6.80
C LEU A 34 -21.82 -0.69 8.10
N THR A 35 -22.86 -0.03 8.59
CA THR A 35 -23.64 -0.48 9.75
C THR A 35 -24.29 -1.86 9.54
N THR A 36 -24.54 -2.22 8.29
CA THR A 36 -25.12 -3.51 7.89
C THR A 36 -24.06 -4.59 7.61
N THR A 37 -22.77 -4.25 7.69
CA THR A 37 -21.70 -5.21 7.43
C THR A 37 -21.70 -6.28 8.52
N PRO A 38 -21.84 -7.56 8.16
CA PRO A 38 -21.88 -8.61 9.15
C PRO A 38 -20.52 -8.81 9.81
N SER A 39 -20.52 -9.25 11.07
CA SER A 39 -19.30 -9.52 11.84
C SER A 39 -18.38 -10.56 11.19
N TRP A 40 -18.93 -11.45 10.35
CA TRP A 40 -18.17 -12.46 9.61
C TRP A 40 -17.36 -11.89 8.43
N PHE A 41 -17.59 -10.64 7.99
CA PHE A 41 -16.91 -10.05 6.82
C PHE A 41 -15.37 -10.12 6.92
N ASN A 42 -14.82 -9.75 8.08
CA ASN A 42 -13.37 -9.82 8.31
C ASN A 42 -12.85 -11.27 8.34
N TYR A 43 -13.68 -12.23 8.76
CA TYR A 43 -13.34 -13.65 8.71
C TYR A 43 -13.35 -14.18 7.27
N LEU A 44 -14.25 -13.69 6.42
CA LEU A 44 -14.25 -14.02 4.99
C LEU A 44 -12.96 -13.55 4.31
N ILE A 45 -12.53 -12.32 4.60
CA ILE A 45 -11.26 -11.77 4.09
C ILE A 45 -10.09 -12.68 4.48
N PHE A 46 -9.98 -12.99 5.77
CA PHE A 46 -8.93 -13.85 6.29
C PHE A 46 -8.98 -15.27 5.68
N ALA A 47 -10.18 -15.87 5.61
CA ALA A 47 -10.39 -17.18 5.01
C ALA A 47 -10.01 -17.19 3.52
N GLY A 48 -10.29 -16.10 2.78
CA GLY A 48 -9.90 -15.96 1.38
C GLY A 48 -8.37 -15.90 1.19
N ILE A 49 -7.64 -15.23 2.09
CA ILE A 49 -6.16 -15.26 2.09
C ILE A 49 -5.66 -16.67 2.36
N GLY A 50 -6.25 -17.37 3.33
CA GLY A 50 -5.94 -18.76 3.65
C GLY A 50 -6.18 -19.69 2.46
N ALA A 51 -7.37 -19.64 1.87
CA ALA A 51 -7.75 -20.44 0.70
C ALA A 51 -6.86 -20.16 -0.51
N GLY A 52 -6.56 -18.89 -0.80
CA GLY A 52 -5.66 -18.50 -1.89
C GLY A 52 -4.23 -19.00 -1.68
N THR A 53 -3.71 -18.87 -0.46
CA THR A 53 -2.36 -19.32 -0.10
C THR A 53 -2.25 -20.84 -0.15
N MET A 54 -3.14 -21.54 0.57
CA MET A 54 -3.13 -23.00 0.64
C MET A 54 -3.42 -23.62 -0.73
N GLY A 55 -4.35 -23.07 -1.49
CA GLY A 55 -4.65 -23.50 -2.86
C GLY A 55 -3.44 -23.37 -3.78
N SER A 56 -2.72 -22.24 -3.71
CA SER A 56 -1.49 -22.03 -4.50
C SER A 56 -0.39 -23.03 -4.12
N ILE A 57 -0.23 -23.30 -2.83
CA ILE A 57 0.77 -24.23 -2.29
C ILE A 57 0.44 -25.68 -2.66
N ALA A 58 -0.77 -26.15 -2.33
CA ALA A 58 -1.22 -27.51 -2.63
C ALA A 58 -1.10 -27.82 -4.13
N TYR A 59 -1.49 -26.86 -4.96
CA TYR A 59 -1.34 -26.98 -6.40
C TYR A 59 0.14 -27.09 -6.83
N THR A 60 1.03 -26.30 -6.22
CA THR A 60 2.47 -26.37 -6.54
C THR A 60 3.04 -27.72 -6.14
N PHE A 61 2.61 -28.31 -5.02
CA PHE A 61 2.99 -29.67 -4.62
C PHE A 61 2.54 -30.74 -5.61
N ILE A 62 1.31 -30.63 -6.13
CA ILE A 62 0.77 -31.59 -7.11
C ILE A 62 1.53 -31.51 -8.45
N THR A 63 1.92 -30.31 -8.87
CA THR A 63 2.47 -30.07 -10.21
C THR A 63 3.99 -30.03 -10.29
N LYS A 64 4.66 -29.80 -9.16
CA LYS A 64 6.12 -29.65 -9.10
C LYS A 64 6.65 -30.35 -7.86
N LYS A 65 7.80 -31.02 -8.01
CA LYS A 65 8.58 -31.47 -6.85
C LYS A 65 9.20 -30.22 -6.20
N ILE A 66 8.62 -29.76 -5.09
CA ILE A 66 9.16 -28.65 -4.33
C ILE A 66 10.40 -29.15 -3.59
N THR A 67 11.58 -28.70 -4.02
CA THR A 67 12.79 -28.77 -3.20
C THR A 67 13.03 -27.39 -2.60
N LEU A 68 13.09 -27.34 -1.28
CA LEU A 68 13.42 -26.10 -0.58
C LEU A 68 14.91 -25.83 -0.77
N SER A 69 15.25 -24.67 -1.33
CA SER A 69 16.63 -24.21 -1.34
C SER A 69 17.08 -23.87 0.09
N SER A 70 18.38 -23.96 0.37
CA SER A 70 18.97 -23.54 1.66
C SER A 70 18.54 -22.11 2.06
N LYS A 71 18.39 -21.20 1.09
CA LYS A 71 17.84 -19.85 1.30
C LYS A 71 16.40 -19.88 1.81
N GLN A 72 15.53 -20.71 1.23
CA GLN A 72 14.14 -20.87 1.67
C GLN A 72 14.04 -21.50 3.06
N ALA A 73 14.89 -22.47 3.39
CA ALA A 73 14.97 -23.05 4.74
C ALA A 73 15.35 -22.01 5.79
N HIS A 74 16.35 -21.16 5.50
CA HIS A 74 16.70 -20.04 6.39
C HIS A 74 15.55 -19.04 6.54
N PHE A 75 14.77 -18.77 5.49
CA PHE A 75 13.58 -17.93 5.62
C PHE A 75 12.50 -18.54 6.51
N PHE A 76 12.24 -19.86 6.41
CA PHE A 76 11.32 -20.53 7.32
C PHE A 76 11.77 -20.48 8.77
N MET A 77 13.08 -20.58 9.02
CA MET A 77 13.64 -20.40 10.36
C MET A 77 13.37 -18.98 10.88
N VAL A 78 13.64 -17.94 10.08
CA VAL A 78 13.35 -16.55 10.46
C VAL A 78 11.85 -16.34 10.70
N LEU A 79 11.00 -16.94 9.86
CA LEU A 79 9.54 -16.88 10.03
C LEU A 79 9.10 -17.57 11.32
N ALA A 80 9.63 -18.76 11.63
CA ALA A 80 9.33 -19.48 12.86
C ALA A 80 9.75 -18.68 14.09
N VAL A 81 10.95 -18.11 14.10
CA VAL A 81 11.42 -17.23 15.18
C VAL A 81 10.52 -15.99 15.31
N THR A 82 10.15 -15.36 14.19
CA THR A 82 9.25 -14.19 14.18
C THR A 82 7.85 -14.57 14.70
N ALA A 83 7.36 -15.77 14.37
CA ALA A 83 6.08 -16.27 14.83
C ALA A 83 6.08 -16.59 16.31
N VAL A 84 7.15 -17.22 16.82
CA VAL A 84 7.34 -17.45 18.27
C VAL A 84 7.41 -16.12 19.01
N TYR A 85 8.21 -15.18 18.52
CA TYR A 85 8.26 -13.81 19.03
C TYR A 85 6.84 -13.22 19.10
N LEU A 86 6.17 -13.04 17.97
CA LEU A 86 4.80 -12.50 17.95
C LEU A 86 3.77 -13.31 18.78
N SER A 87 3.97 -14.61 19.00
CA SER A 87 3.10 -15.40 19.87
C SER A 87 3.20 -15.02 21.35
N LEU A 88 4.38 -14.58 21.82
CA LEU A 88 4.56 -14.05 23.17
C LEU A 88 3.68 -12.81 23.40
N TYR A 89 3.46 -12.03 22.34
CA TYR A 89 2.60 -10.86 22.36
C TYR A 89 1.12 -11.19 22.64
N ILE A 90 0.67 -12.42 22.37
CA ILE A 90 -0.73 -12.86 22.62
C ILE A 90 -1.01 -12.93 24.13
N PHE A 91 -0.01 -13.29 24.94
CA PHE A 91 -0.19 -13.46 26.40
C PHE A 91 -0.32 -12.14 27.15
N CYS A 92 0.09 -11.03 26.54
CA CYS A 92 0.11 -9.72 27.18
C CYS A 92 -1.12 -8.84 26.85
N HIS A 93 -2.06 -9.31 26.00
CA HIS A 93 -3.04 -8.40 25.38
C HIS A 93 -4.52 -8.79 25.50
N HIS A 94 -5.34 -7.73 25.53
CA HIS A 94 -6.79 -7.79 25.73
C HIS A 94 -7.54 -8.44 24.54
N SER A 95 -7.12 -8.17 23.29
CA SER A 95 -7.78 -8.68 22.08
C SER A 95 -7.05 -9.87 21.44
N LYS A 96 -7.06 -11.02 22.14
CA LYS A 96 -6.35 -12.25 21.69
C LYS A 96 -6.73 -12.68 20.27
N SER A 97 -8.02 -12.59 19.91
CA SER A 97 -8.52 -12.98 18.59
C SER A 97 -7.93 -12.15 17.45
N TYR A 98 -7.80 -10.83 17.64
CA TYR A 98 -7.24 -9.94 16.64
C TYR A 98 -5.74 -10.21 16.41
N THR A 99 -4.98 -10.32 17.51
CA THR A 99 -3.54 -10.65 17.46
C THR A 99 -3.28 -11.99 16.77
N ILE A 100 -4.08 -13.03 17.08
CA ILE A 100 -3.96 -14.35 16.43
C ILE A 100 -4.21 -14.25 14.93
N LYS A 101 -5.26 -13.53 14.50
CA LYS A 101 -5.56 -13.35 13.06
C LYS A 101 -4.41 -12.66 12.33
N LEU A 102 -3.85 -11.62 12.94
CA LEU A 102 -2.72 -10.87 12.39
C LEU A 102 -1.48 -11.75 12.24
N LEU A 103 -1.15 -12.55 13.27
CA LEU A 103 -0.05 -13.51 13.23
C LEU A 103 -0.24 -14.56 12.14
N LEU A 104 -1.43 -15.17 12.06
CA LEU A 104 -1.73 -16.18 11.05
C LEU A 104 -1.68 -15.58 9.63
N ALA A 105 -2.18 -14.36 9.44
CA ALA A 105 -2.10 -13.69 8.15
C ALA A 105 -0.65 -13.43 7.74
N LEU A 106 0.22 -13.01 8.68
CA LEU A 106 1.65 -12.84 8.43
C LEU A 106 2.31 -14.16 8.01
N ILE A 107 1.99 -15.27 8.68
CA ILE A 107 2.50 -16.60 8.34
C ILE A 107 2.05 -17.01 6.93
N LEU A 108 0.75 -16.89 6.63
CA LEU A 108 0.18 -17.25 5.33
C LEU A 108 0.82 -16.44 4.20
N LEU A 109 0.88 -15.12 4.34
CA LEU A 109 1.48 -14.24 3.33
C LEU A 109 2.99 -14.50 3.16
N SER A 110 3.70 -14.82 4.25
CA SER A 110 5.12 -15.20 4.18
C SER A 110 5.31 -16.53 3.45
N CYS A 111 4.50 -17.54 3.75
CA CYS A 111 4.50 -18.83 3.05
C CYS A 111 4.22 -18.65 1.56
N TYR A 112 3.22 -17.84 1.20
CA TYR A 112 2.94 -17.51 -0.20
C TYR A 112 4.17 -16.87 -0.88
N HIS A 113 4.75 -15.84 -0.26
CA HIS A 113 5.90 -15.13 -0.82
C HIS A 113 7.13 -16.05 -1.01
N ILE A 114 7.42 -16.92 -0.05
CA ILE A 114 8.60 -17.80 -0.05
C ILE A 114 8.45 -18.96 -1.04
N ILE A 115 7.29 -19.62 -1.04
CA ILE A 115 7.07 -20.85 -1.82
C ILE A 115 6.69 -20.52 -3.27
N ILE A 116 5.77 -19.57 -3.45
CA ILE A 116 5.14 -19.27 -4.74
C ILE A 116 5.91 -18.18 -5.47
N GLU A 117 6.10 -17.02 -4.84
CA GLU A 117 6.74 -15.87 -5.52
C GLU A 117 8.26 -15.92 -5.55
N LYS A 118 8.88 -16.67 -4.63
CA LYS A 118 10.33 -16.87 -4.55
C LYS A 118 11.15 -15.56 -4.53
N GLY A 119 10.58 -14.52 -3.92
CA GLY A 119 11.21 -13.20 -3.80
C GLY A 119 10.87 -12.21 -4.92
N GLU A 120 10.01 -12.59 -5.88
CA GLU A 120 9.40 -11.68 -6.85
C GLU A 120 8.20 -10.92 -6.26
N ALA A 121 7.70 -9.91 -6.97
CA ALA A 121 6.59 -9.05 -6.55
C ALA A 121 5.34 -9.28 -7.43
N THR A 122 5.02 -10.54 -7.74
CA THR A 122 3.96 -10.86 -8.69
C THR A 122 2.57 -10.49 -8.17
N LEU A 123 2.35 -10.54 -6.86
CA LEU A 123 1.13 -10.13 -6.20
C LEU A 123 0.93 -8.62 -6.30
N LEU A 124 1.99 -7.81 -6.18
CA LEU A 124 1.90 -6.36 -6.45
C LEU A 124 1.50 -6.09 -7.90
N LEU A 125 2.04 -6.85 -8.86
CA LEU A 125 1.67 -6.68 -10.27
C LEU A 125 0.19 -6.98 -10.53
N LYS A 126 -0.36 -8.03 -9.89
CA LYS A 126 -1.79 -8.37 -9.93
C LYS A 126 -2.65 -7.32 -9.22
N TYR A 127 -2.20 -6.85 -8.06
CA TYR A 127 -2.82 -5.75 -7.32
C TYR A 127 -2.90 -4.47 -8.15
N ARG A 128 -1.82 -4.10 -8.83
CA ARG A 128 -1.80 -2.98 -9.78
C ARG A 128 -2.85 -3.13 -10.88
N ASN A 129 -3.06 -4.34 -11.43
CA ASN A 129 -4.06 -4.56 -12.47
C ASN A 129 -5.48 -4.30 -11.95
N ILE A 130 -5.83 -4.86 -10.80
CA ILE A 130 -7.14 -4.63 -10.16
C ILE A 130 -7.33 -3.15 -9.84
N MET A 131 -6.33 -2.50 -9.24
CA MET A 131 -6.41 -1.08 -8.90
C MET A 131 -6.53 -0.17 -10.12
N THR A 132 -5.94 -0.54 -11.25
CA THR A 132 -6.13 0.20 -12.51
C THR A 132 -7.58 0.09 -12.99
N GLY A 133 -8.19 -1.10 -12.90
CA GLY A 133 -9.62 -1.28 -13.21
C GLY A 133 -10.52 -0.45 -12.30
N ILE A 134 -10.25 -0.47 -10.99
CA ILE A 134 -10.98 0.36 -10.01
C ILE A 134 -10.82 1.86 -10.32
N ALA A 135 -9.62 2.29 -10.71
CA ALA A 135 -9.37 3.68 -11.09
C ALA A 135 -10.19 4.12 -12.32
N VAL A 136 -10.30 3.26 -13.35
CA VAL A 136 -11.15 3.57 -14.52
C VAL A 136 -12.61 3.71 -14.12
N ILE A 137 -13.12 2.77 -13.32
CA ILE A 137 -14.50 2.79 -12.83
C ILE A 137 -14.74 4.04 -11.98
N SER A 138 -13.86 4.31 -11.01
CA SER A 138 -14.03 5.42 -10.08
C SER A 138 -13.91 6.78 -10.76
N LEU A 139 -13.02 6.94 -11.74
CA LEU A 139 -12.92 8.18 -12.52
C LEU A 139 -14.18 8.44 -13.35
N SER A 140 -14.77 7.39 -13.91
CA SER A 140 -16.02 7.50 -14.68
C SER A 140 -17.16 7.97 -13.78
N PHE A 141 -17.34 7.34 -12.61
CA PHE A 141 -18.35 7.76 -11.65
C PHE A 141 -18.07 9.13 -11.04
N TRP A 142 -16.84 9.43 -10.62
CA TRP A 142 -16.49 10.73 -10.06
C TRP A 142 -16.79 11.87 -11.03
N LEU A 143 -16.43 11.71 -12.31
CA LEU A 143 -16.73 12.72 -13.32
C LEU A 143 -18.25 12.86 -13.55
N LEU A 144 -18.95 11.76 -13.80
CA LEU A 144 -20.36 11.80 -14.20
C LEU A 144 -21.32 12.08 -13.04
N ALA A 145 -20.99 11.63 -11.83
CA ALA A 145 -21.81 11.81 -10.63
C ALA A 145 -21.38 13.03 -9.81
N SER A 146 -20.11 13.09 -9.39
CA SER A 146 -19.65 14.08 -8.40
C SER A 146 -19.29 15.45 -9.00
N VAL A 147 -18.95 15.50 -10.29
CA VAL A 147 -18.55 16.75 -10.98
C VAL A 147 -19.66 17.24 -11.91
N LEU A 148 -20.17 16.39 -12.79
CA LEU A 148 -21.17 16.77 -13.79
C LEU A 148 -22.62 16.59 -13.31
N HIS A 149 -22.84 15.85 -12.21
CA HIS A 149 -24.17 15.57 -11.64
C HIS A 149 -25.18 14.96 -12.63
N VAL A 150 -24.69 14.23 -13.64
CA VAL A 150 -25.51 13.53 -14.64
C VAL A 150 -26.09 12.24 -14.06
N LEU A 151 -25.30 11.54 -13.23
CA LEU A 151 -25.73 10.33 -12.54
C LEU A 151 -26.29 10.66 -11.16
N LYS A 152 -27.45 10.09 -10.84
CA LYS A 152 -28.02 10.15 -9.48
C LYS A 152 -27.54 8.95 -8.64
N PRO A 153 -27.43 9.11 -7.31
CA PRO A 153 -27.18 7.98 -6.41
C PRO A 153 -28.21 6.86 -6.62
N THR A 154 -27.73 5.62 -6.68
CA THR A 154 -28.61 4.45 -6.74
C THR A 154 -29.18 4.06 -5.37
N GLY A 155 -28.55 4.56 -4.31
CA GLY A 155 -28.97 4.36 -2.93
C GLY A 155 -28.03 5.10 -1.98
N THR A 156 -28.36 5.05 -0.69
CA THR A 156 -27.55 5.64 0.38
C THR A 156 -27.22 4.54 1.39
N VAL A 157 -25.97 4.51 1.85
CA VAL A 157 -25.50 3.59 2.88
C VAL A 157 -25.10 4.35 4.14
N LEU A 158 -25.14 3.68 5.30
CA LEU A 158 -24.71 4.26 6.57
C LEU A 158 -23.33 3.72 6.93
N SER A 159 -22.33 4.60 6.97
CA SER A 159 -20.94 4.27 7.30
C SER A 159 -20.58 4.66 8.74
N THR A 160 -19.87 3.77 9.43
CA THR A 160 -19.31 3.99 10.77
C THR A 160 -17.90 4.60 10.74
N TRP A 161 -17.32 4.88 9.56
CA TRP A 161 -15.93 5.35 9.42
C TRP A 161 -15.73 6.84 9.78
N ALA A 162 -16.79 7.62 9.96
CA ALA A 162 -16.73 9.08 9.99
C ALA A 162 -15.95 9.72 11.17
N GLY A 163 -15.29 8.93 12.03
CA GLY A 163 -14.52 9.44 13.18
C GLY A 163 -15.38 10.07 14.28
N THR A 164 -16.69 10.16 14.06
CA THR A 164 -17.74 10.62 14.97
C THR A 164 -18.42 9.42 15.64
N ALA A 165 -19.06 9.64 16.79
CA ALA A 165 -19.82 8.59 17.48
C ALA A 165 -21.05 8.09 16.70
N LEU A 166 -21.50 8.84 15.68
CA LEU A 166 -22.69 8.54 14.88
C LEU A 166 -22.31 8.10 13.46
N PRO A 167 -23.05 7.13 12.87
CA PRO A 167 -22.90 6.77 11.47
C PRO A 167 -23.23 7.93 10.52
N LYS A 168 -22.47 8.05 9.44
CA LYS A 168 -22.66 9.05 8.38
C LYS A 168 -23.38 8.44 7.17
N LYS A 169 -24.34 9.17 6.59
CA LYS A 169 -24.96 8.84 5.30
C LYS A 169 -23.96 9.06 4.17
N VAL A 170 -23.84 8.09 3.27
CA VAL A 170 -22.95 8.12 2.11
C VAL A 170 -23.73 7.67 0.89
N ASP A 171 -23.73 8.49 -0.15
CA ASP A 171 -24.37 8.13 -1.41
C ASP A 171 -23.55 7.09 -2.18
N ALA A 172 -24.26 6.11 -2.73
CA ALA A 172 -23.72 4.93 -3.36
C ALA A 172 -24.21 4.80 -4.80
N TYR A 173 -23.27 4.49 -5.69
CA TYR A 173 -23.52 4.32 -7.13
C TYR A 173 -23.19 2.88 -7.50
N TYR A 174 -24.22 2.04 -7.56
CA TYR A 174 -24.17 0.60 -7.84
C TYR A 174 -23.24 -0.19 -6.92
N TYR A 175 -22.91 0.34 -5.74
CA TYR A 175 -21.84 -0.19 -4.88
C TYR A 175 -20.49 -0.32 -5.61
N LEU A 176 -20.22 0.56 -6.58
CA LEU A 176 -18.94 0.64 -7.30
C LEU A 176 -18.19 1.95 -7.03
N TYR A 177 -18.91 2.96 -6.55
CA TYR A 177 -18.38 4.28 -6.19
C TYR A 177 -19.21 4.89 -5.05
N PHE A 178 -18.55 5.62 -4.16
CA PHE A 178 -19.16 6.21 -2.97
C PHE A 178 -18.67 7.64 -2.73
N GLU A 179 -19.60 8.52 -2.36
CA GLU A 179 -19.35 9.92 -2.08
C GLU A 179 -19.10 10.15 -0.58
N THR A 180 -17.94 9.71 -0.09
CA THR A 180 -17.67 9.68 1.37
C THR A 180 -17.26 11.03 1.96
N GLN A 181 -16.60 11.87 1.15
CA GLN A 181 -15.99 13.13 1.60
C GLN A 181 -16.32 14.28 0.65
N GLU A 182 -17.14 15.20 1.15
CA GLU A 182 -17.41 16.49 0.53
C GLU A 182 -16.18 17.39 0.66
N LEU A 183 -15.98 18.22 -0.36
CA LEU A 183 -15.02 19.30 -0.37
C LEU A 183 -15.69 20.52 -0.99
N GLU A 184 -15.78 21.59 -0.22
CA GLU A 184 -16.04 22.91 -0.79
C GLU A 184 -14.75 23.45 -1.36
N ILE A 185 -14.74 23.81 -2.66
CA ILE A 185 -13.60 24.49 -3.28
C ILE A 185 -13.81 25.99 -3.05
N PRO A 186 -13.12 26.63 -2.09
CA PRO A 186 -13.48 27.97 -1.62
C PRO A 186 -13.37 29.05 -2.70
N ILE A 187 -12.52 28.83 -3.71
CA ILE A 187 -12.24 29.76 -4.80
C ILE A 187 -13.36 29.75 -5.86
N LEU A 188 -14.08 28.63 -6.00
CA LEU A 188 -15.11 28.44 -7.03
C LEU A 188 -16.53 28.39 -6.45
N HIS A 189 -16.69 28.35 -5.12
CA HIS A 189 -17.97 28.10 -4.44
C HIS A 189 -18.73 26.87 -4.97
N ILE A 190 -18.00 25.90 -5.52
CA ILE A 190 -18.53 24.62 -5.97
C ILE A 190 -18.31 23.61 -4.85
N ALA A 191 -19.41 23.06 -4.34
CA ALA A 191 -19.38 21.85 -3.52
C ALA A 191 -19.21 20.65 -4.46
N SER A 192 -18.14 19.87 -4.27
CA SER A 192 -17.93 18.62 -4.98
C SER A 192 -17.46 17.55 -4.02
N PHE A 193 -17.35 16.31 -4.49
CA PHE A 193 -16.85 15.20 -3.70
C PHE A 193 -15.44 14.84 -4.13
N ARG A 194 -14.63 14.39 -3.16
CA ARG A 194 -13.32 13.81 -3.44
C ARG A 194 -13.52 12.42 -4.03
N ASN A 195 -12.71 12.03 -5.02
CA ASN A 195 -12.76 10.66 -5.55
C ASN A 195 -12.23 9.68 -4.49
N THR A 196 -13.13 9.06 -3.73
CA THR A 196 -12.77 8.03 -2.75
C THR A 196 -12.93 6.61 -3.29
N ALA A 197 -13.38 6.44 -4.53
CA ALA A 197 -13.66 5.15 -5.15
C ALA A 197 -14.52 4.26 -4.22
N ILE A 198 -14.01 3.07 -3.88
CA ILE A 198 -14.64 2.13 -2.95
C ILE A 198 -14.10 2.24 -1.51
N PHE A 199 -13.24 3.22 -1.24
CA PHE A 199 -12.56 3.38 0.05
C PHE A 199 -13.29 4.33 0.97
N THR A 200 -13.02 4.19 2.26
CA THR A 200 -13.70 4.97 3.30
C THR A 200 -13.32 6.45 3.33
N GLU A 201 -12.18 6.82 2.75
CA GLU A 201 -11.69 8.19 2.69
C GLU A 201 -10.64 8.38 1.58
N ALA A 202 -10.42 9.63 1.18
CA ALA A 202 -9.48 9.96 0.11
C ALA A 202 -8.00 9.63 0.40
N PRO A 203 -7.46 9.77 1.63
CA PRO A 203 -6.12 9.26 1.94
C PRO A 203 -5.98 7.76 1.66
N MET A 204 -7.01 6.96 1.91
CA MET A 204 -7.00 5.52 1.62
C MET A 204 -7.11 5.21 0.14
N ALA A 205 -7.97 5.90 -0.61
CA ALA A 205 -7.99 5.79 -2.07
C ALA A 205 -6.63 6.16 -2.68
N SER A 206 -6.07 7.28 -2.21
CA SER A 206 -4.76 7.77 -2.64
C SER A 206 -3.62 6.80 -2.33
N PHE A 207 -3.63 6.16 -1.15
CA PHE A 207 -2.69 5.09 -0.80
C PHE A 207 -2.75 3.96 -1.82
N ASN A 208 -3.93 3.36 -2.03
CA ASN A 208 -4.09 2.20 -2.91
C ASN A 208 -3.69 2.51 -4.37
N PHE A 209 -4.11 3.67 -4.91
CA PHE A 209 -3.68 4.12 -6.25
C PHE A 209 -2.18 4.40 -6.31
N SER A 210 -1.59 4.96 -5.25
CA SER A 210 -0.15 5.21 -5.18
C SER A 210 0.63 3.89 -5.19
N ILE A 211 0.23 2.87 -4.44
CA ILE A 211 0.90 1.56 -4.47
C ILE A 211 0.85 0.94 -5.88
N ALA A 212 -0.30 1.04 -6.55
CA ALA A 212 -0.43 0.57 -7.93
C ALA A 212 0.49 1.34 -8.89
N LEU A 213 0.58 2.66 -8.76
CA LEU A 213 1.45 3.51 -9.59
C LEU A 213 2.93 3.24 -9.32
N LEU A 214 3.33 3.12 -8.05
CA LEU A 214 4.69 2.77 -7.66
C LEU A 214 5.09 1.40 -8.22
N THR A 215 4.17 0.44 -8.19
CA THR A 215 4.36 -0.88 -8.79
C THR A 215 4.57 -0.78 -10.30
N GLU A 216 3.71 -0.04 -11.01
CA GLU A 216 3.84 0.19 -12.45
C GLU A 216 5.17 0.87 -12.82
N LEU A 217 5.63 1.84 -12.02
CA LEU A 217 6.82 2.63 -12.31
C LEU A 217 8.14 1.96 -11.93
N TYR A 218 8.18 1.18 -10.86
CA TYR A 218 9.41 0.68 -10.24
C TYR A 218 9.54 -0.85 -10.19
N ILE A 219 8.45 -1.59 -10.38
CA ILE A 219 8.43 -3.05 -10.28
C ILE A 219 8.09 -3.71 -11.61
N ALA A 220 7.15 -3.13 -12.37
CA ALA A 220 6.69 -3.72 -13.62
C ALA A 220 7.85 -3.86 -14.63
N PRO A 221 8.02 -5.05 -15.25
CA PRO A 221 9.09 -5.28 -16.22
C PRO A 221 8.88 -4.44 -17.49
N ARG A 222 7.63 -4.13 -17.82
CA ARG A 222 7.23 -3.24 -18.91
C ARG A 222 6.20 -2.25 -18.40
N LYS A 223 6.45 -0.97 -18.65
CA LYS A 223 5.59 0.14 -18.24
C LYS A 223 4.47 0.32 -19.26
N ASN A 224 3.23 0.32 -18.81
CA ASN A 224 2.06 0.64 -19.59
C ASN A 224 1.66 2.10 -19.34
N LYS A 225 1.74 2.92 -20.39
CA LYS A 225 1.39 4.35 -20.33
C LYS A 225 -0.06 4.58 -19.92
N PHE A 226 -0.99 3.71 -20.35
CA PHE A 226 -2.40 3.80 -19.97
C PHE A 226 -2.56 3.69 -18.46
N ASN A 227 -1.98 2.66 -17.84
CA ASN A 227 -2.03 2.46 -16.39
C ASN A 227 -1.44 3.66 -15.66
N ILE A 228 -0.29 4.17 -16.11
CA ILE A 228 0.36 5.33 -15.50
C ILE A 228 -0.57 6.55 -15.52
N VAL A 229 -1.15 6.87 -16.68
CA VAL A 229 -2.04 8.04 -16.84
C VAL A 229 -3.30 7.89 -15.99
N VAL A 230 -3.98 6.74 -16.09
CA VAL A 230 -5.20 6.47 -15.30
C VAL A 230 -4.94 6.58 -13.81
N LEU A 231 -3.85 5.97 -13.31
CA LEU A 231 -3.52 6.01 -11.89
C LEU A 231 -3.11 7.41 -11.43
N ILE A 232 -2.40 8.20 -12.26
CA ILE A 232 -2.08 9.60 -11.94
C ILE A 232 -3.36 10.43 -11.82
N ILE A 233 -4.28 10.34 -12.80
CA ILE A 233 -5.54 11.09 -12.77
C ILE A 233 -6.38 10.65 -11.56
N ALA A 234 -6.45 9.34 -11.28
CA ALA A 234 -7.13 8.83 -10.08
C ALA A 234 -6.55 9.44 -8.80
N ILE A 235 -5.22 9.45 -8.63
CA ILE A 235 -4.58 10.10 -7.48
C ILE A 235 -4.92 11.59 -7.41
N LEU A 236 -4.89 12.31 -8.54
CA LEU A 236 -5.22 13.74 -8.56
C LEU A 236 -6.65 14.00 -8.10
N THR A 237 -7.62 13.23 -8.61
CA THR A 237 -9.04 13.37 -8.27
C THR A 237 -9.38 12.98 -6.82
N THR A 238 -8.49 12.29 -6.10
CA THR A 238 -8.67 12.10 -4.64
C THR A 238 -8.55 13.41 -3.87
N LEU A 239 -7.94 14.45 -4.47
CA LEU A 239 -7.66 15.74 -3.83
C LEU A 239 -6.96 15.56 -2.47
N SER A 240 -6.02 14.60 -2.38
CA SER A 240 -5.34 14.20 -1.15
C SER A 240 -3.92 14.73 -1.08
N THR A 241 -3.56 15.35 0.06
CA THR A 241 -2.18 15.79 0.33
C THR A 241 -1.19 14.63 0.21
N THR A 242 -1.56 13.42 0.65
CA THR A 242 -0.73 12.21 0.51
C THR A 242 -0.40 11.95 -0.96
N GLY A 243 -1.41 11.96 -1.82
CA GLY A 243 -1.27 11.71 -3.25
C GLY A 243 -0.44 12.77 -3.96
N TYR A 244 -0.68 14.04 -3.64
CA TYR A 244 0.08 15.16 -4.21
C TYR A 244 1.56 15.10 -3.81
N CYS A 245 1.86 14.83 -2.53
CA CYS A 245 3.25 14.64 -2.09
C CYS A 245 3.93 13.49 -2.83
N VAL A 246 3.24 12.35 -3.01
CA VAL A 246 3.79 11.20 -3.74
C VAL A 246 4.06 11.54 -5.21
N LEU A 247 3.11 12.15 -5.90
CA LEU A 247 3.28 12.55 -7.31
C LEU A 247 4.41 13.57 -7.49
N ALA A 248 4.46 14.60 -6.64
CA ALA A 248 5.53 15.61 -6.68
C ALA A 248 6.92 14.96 -6.52
N LEU A 249 7.08 14.05 -5.56
CA LEU A 249 8.35 13.36 -5.36
C LEU A 249 8.69 12.39 -6.50
N ILE A 250 7.71 11.70 -7.10
CA ILE A 250 7.94 10.89 -8.31
C ILE A 250 8.46 11.79 -9.44
N LEU A 251 7.84 12.95 -9.67
CA LEU A 251 8.26 13.89 -10.71
C LEU A 251 9.69 14.39 -10.45
N ILE A 252 10.00 14.82 -9.22
CA ILE A 252 11.35 15.25 -8.82
C ILE A 252 12.37 14.12 -9.06
N GLN A 253 12.08 12.90 -8.62
CA GLN A 253 12.97 11.76 -8.82
C GLN A 253 13.21 11.44 -10.29
N LYS A 254 12.18 11.51 -11.13
CA LYS A 254 12.29 11.28 -12.59
C LYS A 254 13.08 12.40 -13.27
N TYR A 255 12.85 13.65 -12.89
CA TYR A 255 13.61 14.79 -13.39
C TYR A 255 15.11 14.66 -13.06
N LEU A 256 15.45 14.39 -11.80
CA LEU A 256 16.84 14.21 -11.34
C LEU A 256 17.53 13.00 -12.00
N LYS A 257 16.78 11.92 -12.33
CA LYS A 257 17.32 10.76 -13.07
C LYS A 257 17.58 11.08 -14.55
N ASN A 258 16.73 11.89 -15.17
CA ASN A 258 16.78 12.19 -16.61
C ASN A 258 17.63 13.41 -16.97
N SER A 259 17.91 14.35 -16.04
CA SER A 259 18.73 15.53 -16.33
C SER A 259 20.22 15.22 -16.53
N LYS A 260 20.64 14.00 -16.18
CA LYS A 260 21.97 13.49 -16.51
C LYS A 260 22.06 13.13 -18.00
N GLY A 261 22.27 14.13 -18.85
CA GLY A 261 22.88 13.93 -20.17
C GLY A 261 22.06 14.21 -21.43
N LYS A 262 20.96 14.98 -21.40
CA LYS A 262 20.26 15.39 -22.64
C LYS A 262 19.91 16.88 -22.69
N LYS A 263 20.66 17.65 -23.49
CA LYS A 263 20.36 19.03 -23.92
C LYS A 263 19.31 19.07 -25.04
N SER A 264 18.21 18.34 -24.90
CA SER A 264 17.12 18.37 -25.90
C SER A 264 16.21 19.57 -25.62
N LEU A 265 15.84 20.32 -26.67
CA LEU A 265 14.88 21.43 -26.61
C LEU A 265 13.55 21.02 -25.91
N PHE A 266 13.14 19.76 -26.04
CA PHE A 266 12.00 19.18 -25.33
C PHE A 266 12.20 19.09 -23.81
N HIS A 267 13.44 18.88 -23.34
CA HIS A 267 13.76 18.90 -21.91
C HIS A 267 13.62 20.34 -21.37
N ILE A 268 14.11 21.33 -22.12
CA ILE A 268 14.03 22.76 -21.80
C ILE A 268 12.59 23.27 -21.82
N LEU A 269 11.75 22.82 -22.77
CA LEU A 269 10.32 23.16 -22.85
C LEU A 269 9.45 22.41 -21.83
N SER A 270 9.86 21.20 -21.41
CA SER A 270 9.16 20.45 -20.36
C SER A 270 9.46 20.97 -18.95
N ILE A 271 10.57 21.70 -18.76
CA ILE A 271 10.97 22.28 -17.47
C ILE A 271 9.95 23.32 -17.00
N PRO A 272 9.52 24.33 -17.79
CA PRO A 272 8.46 25.25 -17.37
C PRO A 272 7.15 24.54 -17.02
N LEU A 273 6.78 23.47 -17.74
CA LEU A 273 5.53 22.74 -17.45
C LEU A 273 5.63 21.89 -16.18
N ILE A 274 6.78 21.25 -15.94
CA ILE A 274 7.07 20.50 -14.72
C ILE A 274 7.28 21.47 -13.55
N VAL A 275 7.91 22.63 -13.76
CA VAL A 275 8.12 23.67 -12.77
C VAL A 275 6.81 24.35 -12.44
N VAL A 276 5.93 24.66 -13.40
CA VAL A 276 4.58 25.15 -13.14
C VAL A 276 3.73 24.07 -12.49
N GLY A 277 3.87 22.80 -12.87
CA GLY A 277 3.19 21.66 -12.22
C GLY A 277 3.68 21.41 -10.79
N VAL A 278 4.97 21.56 -10.53
CA VAL A 278 5.58 21.42 -9.21
C VAL A 278 5.35 22.67 -8.37
N ILE A 279 5.40 23.87 -8.94
CA ILE A 279 5.06 25.12 -8.26
C ILE A 279 3.57 25.15 -7.96
N SER A 280 2.68 24.75 -8.87
CA SER A 280 1.26 24.62 -8.57
C SER A 280 1.01 23.54 -7.53
N ALA A 281 1.69 22.38 -7.60
CA ALA A 281 1.61 21.37 -6.55
C ALA A 281 2.20 21.86 -5.22
N VAL A 282 3.29 22.63 -5.22
CA VAL A 282 3.94 23.19 -4.03
C VAL A 282 3.15 24.36 -3.49
N VAL A 283 2.50 25.18 -4.31
CA VAL A 283 1.59 26.26 -3.92
C VAL A 283 0.31 25.65 -3.40
N VAL A 284 -0.24 24.60 -4.01
CA VAL A 284 -1.36 23.83 -3.46
C VAL A 284 -0.95 23.16 -2.17
N ILE A 285 0.24 22.54 -2.08
CA ILE A 285 0.74 21.96 -0.83
C ILE A 285 0.99 23.05 0.20
N PHE A 286 1.52 24.22 -0.15
CA PHE A 286 1.86 25.31 0.76
C PHE A 286 0.60 26.03 1.23
N VAL A 287 -0.37 26.28 0.35
CA VAL A 287 -1.71 26.76 0.69
C VAL A 287 -2.41 25.70 1.54
N MET A 288 -2.38 24.42 1.16
CA MET A 288 -2.95 23.34 1.98
C MET A 288 -2.21 23.12 3.29
N VAL A 289 -0.91 23.35 3.39
CA VAL A 289 -0.11 23.14 4.61
C VAL A 289 -0.23 24.35 5.51
N ARG A 290 -0.23 25.58 4.96
CA ARG A 290 -0.51 26.81 5.71
C ARG A 290 -1.94 26.82 6.22
N ASP A 291 -2.91 26.49 5.36
CA ASP A 291 -4.31 26.37 5.72
C ASP A 291 -4.56 25.11 6.57
N LYS A 292 -3.81 24.00 6.43
CA LYS A 292 -3.93 22.85 7.35
C LYS A 292 -3.29 23.07 8.71
N MET A 293 -2.13 23.71 8.77
CA MET A 293 -1.47 24.01 10.04
C MET A 293 -2.23 25.06 10.84
N GLY A 294 -3.05 25.90 10.19
CA GLY A 294 -4.01 26.81 10.84
C GLY A 294 -5.46 26.31 10.89
N THR A 295 -5.76 25.06 10.49
CA THR A 295 -7.11 24.46 10.63
C THR A 295 -7.06 23.24 11.54
N GLY A 296 -8.20 22.89 12.14
CA GLY A 296 -8.31 21.77 13.08
C GLY A 296 -7.85 20.41 12.53
N SER A 297 -7.69 20.24 11.20
CA SER A 297 -7.22 18.98 10.61
C SER A 297 -5.70 18.79 10.65
N GLY A 298 -4.88 19.84 10.57
CA GLY A 298 -3.42 19.72 10.69
C GLY A 298 -2.98 19.64 12.15
N GLU A 299 -3.61 20.43 13.03
CA GLU A 299 -3.44 20.33 14.48
C GLU A 299 -3.78 18.94 14.99
N ALA A 300 -4.88 18.34 14.50
CA ALA A 300 -5.24 16.96 14.86
C ALA A 300 -4.16 15.94 14.49
N ARG A 301 -3.42 16.12 13.38
CA ARG A 301 -2.35 15.18 12.99
C ARG A 301 -1.09 15.31 13.85
N LEU A 302 -0.75 16.52 14.28
CA LEU A 302 0.32 16.73 15.25
C LEU A 302 -0.06 16.17 16.63
N ASP A 303 -1.32 16.39 17.03
CA ASP A 303 -1.89 15.77 18.24
C ASP A 303 -1.87 14.24 18.15
N ASP A 304 -2.15 13.64 16.98
CA ASP A 304 -2.06 12.18 16.79
C ASP A 304 -0.68 11.62 17.15
N PHE A 305 0.42 12.29 16.76
CA PHE A 305 1.77 11.88 17.16
C PHE A 305 1.96 12.00 18.67
N ARG A 306 1.47 13.10 19.26
CA ARG A 306 1.56 13.35 20.70
C ARG A 306 0.80 12.29 21.51
N VAL A 307 -0.46 12.02 21.20
CA VAL A 307 -1.29 11.06 21.96
C VAL A 307 -0.78 9.62 21.81
N CYS A 308 -0.30 9.25 20.63
CA CYS A 308 0.37 7.96 20.42
C CYS A 308 1.66 7.85 21.26
N PHE A 309 2.47 8.91 21.29
CA PHE A 309 3.70 8.93 22.08
C PHE A 309 3.41 8.85 23.59
N LEU A 310 2.38 9.56 24.07
CA LEU A 310 1.95 9.48 25.47
C LEU A 310 1.51 8.08 25.86
N ALA A 311 0.64 7.45 25.05
CA ALA A 311 0.20 6.08 25.27
C ALA A 311 1.36 5.06 25.23
N TRP A 312 2.34 5.27 24.35
CA TRP A 312 3.56 4.44 24.32
C TRP A 312 4.40 4.59 25.57
N LYS A 313 4.51 5.81 26.12
CA LYS A 313 5.34 6.09 27.31
C LYS A 313 4.91 5.26 28.53
N ASP A 314 3.63 4.94 28.65
CA ASP A 314 3.12 4.11 29.75
C ASP A 314 3.49 2.63 29.58
N TYR A 315 3.59 2.16 28.33
CA TYR A 315 3.93 0.77 28.00
C TYR A 315 5.01 0.68 26.91
N PRO A 316 6.28 1.05 27.20
CA PRO A 316 7.28 1.25 26.15
C PRO A 316 7.63 -0.02 25.35
N ILE A 317 7.62 -1.18 26.02
CA ILE A 317 8.03 -2.44 25.41
C ILE A 317 6.90 -3.04 24.57
N MET A 318 5.74 -3.31 25.17
CA MET A 318 4.64 -4.06 24.53
C MET A 318 3.52 -3.17 23.96
N GLY A 319 3.54 -1.86 24.24
CA GLY A 319 2.46 -0.93 23.90
C GLY A 319 1.18 -1.17 24.70
N CYS A 320 0.19 -0.30 24.50
CA CYS A 320 -1.11 -0.37 25.16
C CYS A 320 -2.04 -1.46 24.57
N GLY A 321 -1.60 -2.11 23.49
CA GLY A 321 -2.24 -3.26 22.87
C GLY A 321 -2.92 -3.03 21.55
N LEU A 322 -2.80 -4.06 20.69
CA LEU A 322 -3.37 -4.06 19.35
C LEU A 322 -4.89 -3.88 19.39
N GLY A 323 -5.36 -2.85 18.67
CA GLY A 323 -6.76 -2.46 18.63
C GLY A 323 -7.26 -1.71 19.88
N ASN A 324 -6.39 -1.37 20.84
CA ASN A 324 -6.75 -0.58 22.02
C ASN A 324 -6.74 0.93 21.72
N GLY A 325 -7.44 1.33 20.64
CA GLY A 325 -7.58 2.72 20.25
C GLY A 325 -8.23 3.59 21.33
N GLY A 326 -9.08 2.99 22.19
CA GLY A 326 -9.70 3.68 23.32
C GLY A 326 -8.69 4.21 24.34
N TYR A 327 -7.62 3.45 24.63
CA TYR A 327 -6.56 3.91 25.51
C TYR A 327 -5.79 5.09 24.92
N ILE A 328 -5.44 5.02 23.63
CA ILE A 328 -4.79 6.14 22.92
C ILE A 328 -5.70 7.36 22.91
N GLN A 329 -7.00 7.16 22.68
CA GLN A 329 -8.01 8.22 22.69
C GLN A 329 -8.19 8.90 24.05
N SER A 330 -7.82 8.25 25.15
CA SER A 330 -7.90 8.86 26.49
C SER A 330 -6.94 10.04 26.68
N TYR A 331 -5.88 10.12 25.86
CA TYR A 331 -4.92 11.23 25.85
C TYR A 331 -5.35 12.43 24.98
N MET A 332 -6.46 12.29 24.23
CA MET A 332 -6.98 13.36 23.37
C MET A 332 -7.75 14.39 24.21
N SER A 333 -7.73 15.65 23.78
CA SER A 333 -8.56 16.68 24.41
C SER A 333 -10.05 16.37 24.21
N ARG A 334 -10.92 16.87 25.12
CA ARG A 334 -12.38 16.64 25.03
C ARG A 334 -12.97 17.13 23.71
N ALA A 335 -12.54 18.30 23.22
CA ALA A 335 -12.98 18.85 21.93
C ALA A 335 -12.62 17.90 20.77
N ARG A 336 -11.39 17.38 20.80
CA ARG A 336 -10.89 16.44 19.79
C ARG A 336 -11.63 15.11 19.86
N TYR A 337 -11.84 14.56 21.05
CA TYR A 337 -12.56 13.30 21.26
C TYR A 337 -14.01 13.32 20.75
N ILE A 338 -14.66 14.48 20.78
CA ILE A 338 -16.01 14.66 20.25
C ILE A 338 -15.99 14.88 18.74
N ALA A 339 -15.07 15.72 18.25
CA ALA A 339 -15.04 16.14 16.85
C ALA A 339 -14.43 15.09 15.90
N ASN A 340 -13.38 14.39 16.32
CA ASN A 340 -12.67 13.42 15.47
C ASN A 340 -11.83 12.45 16.31
N ARG A 341 -12.22 11.17 16.40
CA ARG A 341 -11.45 10.15 17.15
C ARG A 341 -10.41 9.40 16.30
N GLY A 342 -10.33 9.72 15.01
CA GLY A 342 -9.42 9.08 14.08
C GLY A 342 -7.95 9.42 14.37
N LEU A 343 -7.06 8.49 14.01
CA LEU A 343 -5.61 8.69 13.98
C LEU A 343 -5.14 8.69 12.52
N SER A 344 -4.07 9.42 12.23
CA SER A 344 -3.63 9.66 10.85
C SER A 344 -2.28 9.07 10.47
N ASN A 345 -1.47 8.57 11.41
CA ASN A 345 -0.11 8.12 11.13
C ASN A 345 0.15 6.66 11.56
N SER A 346 0.85 5.90 10.72
CA SER A 346 1.17 4.49 11.03
C SER A 346 2.27 4.33 12.09
N PRO A 347 3.40 5.08 12.07
CA PRO A 347 4.48 4.87 13.03
C PRO A 347 4.03 5.09 14.48
N GLY A 348 3.27 6.16 14.75
CA GLY A 348 2.76 6.43 16.08
C GLY A 348 1.79 5.35 16.54
N LEU A 349 0.90 4.87 15.67
CA LEU A 349 -0.04 3.80 16.03
C LEU A 349 0.67 2.46 16.29
N VAL A 350 1.68 2.07 15.48
CA VAL A 350 2.48 0.87 15.74
C VAL A 350 3.26 0.99 17.05
N LEU A 351 3.80 2.17 17.34
CA LEU A 351 4.54 2.40 18.58
C LEU A 351 3.61 2.39 19.81
N ALA A 352 2.45 3.04 19.72
CA ALA A 352 1.48 3.11 20.81
C ALA A 352 0.84 1.75 21.11
N GLU A 353 0.31 1.07 20.10
CA GLU A 353 -0.35 -0.22 20.30
C GLU A 353 0.67 -1.34 20.51
N GLY A 354 1.73 -1.37 19.70
CA GLY A 354 2.69 -2.46 19.58
C GLY A 354 3.98 -2.32 20.39
N GLY A 355 4.26 -1.14 20.93
CA GLY A 355 5.50 -0.83 21.64
C GLY A 355 6.75 -0.97 20.77
N LEU A 356 7.92 -0.96 21.42
CA LEU A 356 9.18 -1.32 20.76
C LEU A 356 9.14 -2.74 20.17
N TYR A 357 8.35 -3.63 20.78
CA TYR A 357 8.20 -5.03 20.38
C TYR A 357 7.79 -5.16 18.90
N LEU A 358 6.68 -4.52 18.53
CA LEU A 358 6.19 -4.59 17.16
C LEU A 358 6.92 -3.60 16.23
N THR A 359 7.36 -2.46 16.77
CA THR A 359 8.09 -1.43 16.01
C THR A 359 9.38 -1.97 15.40
N VAL A 360 10.08 -2.87 16.11
CA VAL A 360 11.32 -3.49 15.60
C VAL A 360 11.08 -4.32 14.34
N ILE A 361 9.93 -4.98 14.22
CA ILE A 361 9.61 -5.82 13.04
C ILE A 361 9.40 -4.93 11.81
N TYR A 362 8.59 -3.88 11.95
CA TYR A 362 8.34 -2.91 10.87
C TYR A 362 9.65 -2.23 10.45
N THR A 363 10.38 -1.69 11.41
CA THR A 363 11.64 -0.97 11.17
C THR A 363 12.69 -1.90 10.58
N GLY A 364 12.80 -3.14 11.07
CA GLY A 364 13.72 -4.15 10.56
C GLY A 364 13.48 -4.49 9.09
N ALA A 365 12.22 -4.58 8.65
CA ALA A 365 11.89 -4.79 7.24
C ALA A 365 12.37 -3.63 6.35
N PHE A 366 12.12 -2.37 6.77
CA PHE A 366 12.62 -1.18 6.07
C PHE A 366 14.15 -1.14 6.01
N LEU A 367 14.83 -1.29 7.16
CA LEU A 367 16.29 -1.24 7.24
C LEU A 367 16.93 -2.31 6.35
N ARG A 368 16.40 -3.54 6.37
CA ARG A 368 16.88 -4.62 5.51
C ARG A 368 16.69 -4.31 4.03
N ALA A 369 15.54 -3.77 3.64
CA ALA A 369 15.27 -3.39 2.26
C ALA A 369 16.18 -2.26 1.77
N ILE A 370 16.42 -1.25 2.62
CA ILE A 370 17.34 -0.14 2.35
C ILE A 370 18.78 -0.66 2.20
N TYR A 371 19.24 -1.47 3.15
CA TYR A 371 20.57 -2.10 3.11
C TYR A 371 20.77 -2.88 1.81
N ARG A 372 19.82 -3.75 1.45
CA ARG A 372 19.85 -4.52 0.20
C ARG A 372 19.86 -3.62 -1.03
N SER A 373 19.06 -2.57 -1.01
CA SER A 373 18.99 -1.62 -2.13
C SER A 373 20.32 -0.94 -2.41
N PHE A 374 21.04 -0.53 -1.36
CA PHE A 374 22.38 0.02 -1.50
C PHE A 374 23.40 -1.06 -1.90
N ARG A 375 23.40 -2.20 -1.21
CA ARG A 375 24.34 -3.31 -1.46
C ARG A 375 24.29 -3.84 -2.89
N TYR A 376 23.08 -3.93 -3.46
CA TYR A 376 22.82 -4.45 -4.80
C TYR A 376 22.50 -3.35 -5.83
N LYS A 377 22.70 -2.07 -5.47
CA LYS A 377 22.52 -0.90 -6.36
C LYS A 377 21.13 -0.81 -7.02
N MET A 378 20.08 -1.23 -6.30
CA MET A 378 18.71 -1.30 -6.81
C MET A 378 17.97 0.02 -6.65
N LYS A 379 18.28 0.99 -7.52
CA LYS A 379 17.74 2.36 -7.42
C LYS A 379 16.22 2.45 -7.49
N ASP A 380 15.57 1.65 -8.31
CA ASP A 380 14.11 1.67 -8.46
C ASP A 380 13.41 1.06 -7.25
N TYR A 381 13.99 0.00 -6.67
CA TYR A 381 13.52 -0.57 -5.41
C TYR A 381 13.69 0.41 -4.24
N LEU A 382 14.83 1.11 -4.16
CA LEU A 382 15.04 2.18 -3.19
C LEU A 382 14.01 3.32 -3.34
N SER A 383 13.67 3.66 -4.58
CA SER A 383 12.66 4.69 -4.87
C SER A 383 11.27 4.27 -4.37
N PHE A 384 10.91 2.99 -4.60
CA PHE A 384 9.67 2.41 -4.06
C PHE A 384 9.66 2.45 -2.53
N ILE A 385 10.73 2.00 -1.87
CA ILE A 385 10.84 1.97 -0.40
C ILE A 385 10.65 3.36 0.20
N PHE A 386 11.34 4.36 -0.35
CA PHE A 386 11.26 5.73 0.15
C PHE A 386 9.85 6.32 0.01
N LEU A 387 9.21 6.13 -1.15
CA LEU A 387 7.85 6.62 -1.39
C LEU A 387 6.82 5.86 -0.54
N PHE A 388 7.00 4.57 -0.33
CA PHE A 388 6.17 3.78 0.58
C PHE A 388 6.34 4.24 2.04
N LEU A 389 7.58 4.49 2.49
CA LEU A 389 7.86 4.98 3.84
C LEU A 389 7.19 6.33 4.10
N LEU A 390 7.20 7.24 3.12
CA LEU A 390 6.46 8.50 3.22
C LEU A 390 4.97 8.26 3.42
N ILE A 391 4.35 7.44 2.56
CA ILE A 391 2.92 7.12 2.62
C ILE A 391 2.56 6.49 3.97
N TYR A 392 3.38 5.55 4.45
CA TYR A 392 3.25 4.88 5.74
C TYR A 392 3.28 5.88 6.90
N THR A 393 4.18 6.87 6.87
CA THR A 393 4.28 7.89 7.91
C THR A 393 3.05 8.79 8.00
N ILE A 394 2.44 9.15 6.87
CA ILE A 394 1.38 10.18 6.82
C ILE A 394 -0.05 9.64 6.67
N THR A 395 -0.20 8.32 6.56
CA THR A 395 -1.49 7.64 6.37
C THR A 395 -1.60 6.51 7.39
N MET A 396 -2.79 6.30 7.94
CA MET A 396 -3.03 5.27 8.96
C MET A 396 -3.28 3.92 8.28
N ILE A 397 -2.21 3.30 7.78
CA ILE A 397 -2.18 1.99 7.12
C ILE A 397 -1.42 0.89 7.89
N PRO A 398 -1.21 0.95 9.22
CA PRO A 398 -0.63 -0.20 9.90
C PRO A 398 -1.67 -1.32 10.02
N PHE A 399 -1.18 -2.54 10.18
CA PHE A 399 -1.99 -3.74 10.41
C PHE A 399 -2.93 -4.19 9.29
N ILE A 400 -2.95 -3.49 8.16
CA ILE A 400 -3.62 -3.99 6.95
C ILE A 400 -2.74 -5.03 6.24
N TYR A 401 -3.36 -6.05 5.66
CA TYR A 401 -2.67 -7.17 5.03
C TYR A 401 -1.79 -6.75 3.85
N LEU A 402 -2.18 -5.72 3.10
CA LEU A 402 -1.34 -5.16 2.02
C LEU A 402 -0.02 -4.59 2.55
N THR A 403 -0.06 -3.87 3.67
CA THR A 403 1.15 -3.34 4.34
C THR A 403 2.03 -4.48 4.80
N PHE A 404 1.47 -5.54 5.41
CA PHE A 404 2.27 -6.71 5.79
C PHE A 404 2.93 -7.39 4.60
N TYR A 405 2.18 -7.59 3.52
CA TYR A 405 2.75 -8.19 2.32
C TYR A 405 3.90 -7.34 1.75
N ILE A 406 3.78 -6.01 1.72
CA ILE A 406 4.87 -5.12 1.30
C ILE A 406 6.07 -5.23 2.26
N LEU A 407 5.86 -5.33 3.57
CA LEU A 407 6.95 -5.49 4.55
C LEU A 407 7.63 -6.86 4.44
N ILE A 408 6.88 -7.93 4.18
CA ILE A 408 7.41 -9.26 3.87
C ILE A 408 8.28 -9.17 2.62
N TRP A 409 7.78 -8.52 1.57
CA TRP A 409 8.55 -8.27 0.35
C TRP A 409 9.79 -7.40 0.61
N PHE A 410 9.72 -6.43 1.52
CA PHE A 410 10.88 -5.63 1.92
C PHE A 410 11.95 -6.46 2.64
N ALA A 411 11.52 -7.29 3.57
CA ALA A 411 12.40 -8.15 4.34
C ALA A 411 13.03 -9.25 3.47
N PHE A 412 12.27 -9.82 2.54
CA PHE A 412 12.64 -11.09 1.88
C PHE A 412 12.74 -10.99 0.37
N GLY A 413 12.05 -10.04 -0.24
CA GLY A 413 12.07 -9.78 -1.67
C GLY A 413 13.44 -9.37 -2.19
N VAL A 414 13.58 -9.57 -3.49
CA VAL A 414 14.79 -9.50 -4.30
C VAL A 414 15.63 -10.78 -4.28
N ASN A 415 15.23 -11.69 -5.17
CA ASN A 415 16.18 -12.45 -5.98
C ASN A 415 16.25 -11.81 -7.37
N LYS A 416 17.35 -11.14 -7.70
CA LYS A 416 17.76 -11.08 -9.10
C LYS A 416 19.28 -11.12 -9.25
N LYS A 417 19.70 -12.28 -9.75
CA LYS A 417 20.83 -12.49 -10.67
C LYS A 417 22.13 -11.76 -10.32
N LYS A 418 22.88 -12.35 -9.40
CA LYS A 418 24.35 -12.31 -9.52
C LYS A 418 24.89 -13.55 -10.27
N ASP A 419 24.14 -14.66 -10.29
CA ASP A 419 24.63 -15.93 -10.86
C ASP A 419 24.49 -16.07 -12.38
N SER A 420 23.97 -15.06 -13.10
CA SER A 420 23.82 -15.11 -14.57
C SER A 420 24.72 -14.14 -15.33
N ILE A 421 25.64 -13.45 -14.67
CA ILE A 421 26.65 -12.61 -15.34
C ILE A 421 28.01 -13.32 -15.30
N GLU A 422 28.34 -14.00 -14.19
CA GLU A 422 29.55 -14.84 -14.10
C GLU A 422 29.49 -16.10 -15.01
N THR A 423 28.31 -16.55 -15.42
CA THR A 423 28.15 -17.71 -16.34
C THR A 423 28.09 -17.36 -17.82
N LEU A 424 27.92 -16.08 -18.18
CA LEU A 424 27.88 -15.62 -19.58
C LEU A 424 29.18 -14.94 -20.03
N GLU A 425 30.04 -14.51 -19.11
CA GLU A 425 31.37 -13.98 -19.45
C GLU A 425 32.25 -14.97 -20.23
N PRO A 426 32.29 -16.28 -19.90
CA PRO A 426 33.06 -17.25 -20.69
C PRO A 426 32.48 -17.45 -22.10
N LEU A 427 31.15 -17.43 -22.24
CA LEU A 427 30.45 -17.60 -23.53
C LEU A 427 30.61 -16.36 -24.42
N LEU A 428 30.47 -15.15 -23.87
CA LEU A 428 30.77 -13.92 -24.61
C LEU A 428 32.23 -13.88 -25.03
N ASN A 429 33.18 -14.19 -24.15
CA ASN A 429 34.60 -14.25 -24.50
C ASN A 429 34.92 -15.31 -25.56
N TYR A 430 34.20 -16.44 -25.58
CA TYR A 430 34.31 -17.44 -26.64
C TYR A 430 33.86 -16.89 -28.01
N PHE A 431 32.71 -16.22 -28.08
CA PHE A 431 32.22 -15.63 -29.33
C PHE A 431 33.09 -14.45 -29.83
N THR A 432 33.60 -13.61 -28.93
CA THR A 432 34.49 -12.50 -29.30
C THR A 432 35.86 -13.01 -29.80
N LYS A 433 36.36 -14.13 -29.25
CA LYS A 433 37.60 -14.76 -29.71
C LYS A 433 37.41 -15.48 -31.05
N TYR A 434 36.23 -16.04 -31.31
CA TYR A 434 35.90 -16.68 -32.59
C TYR A 434 35.80 -15.67 -33.74
N GLN A 435 35.21 -14.49 -33.51
CA GLN A 435 35.14 -13.42 -34.51
C GLN A 435 36.49 -12.77 -34.82
N LYS A 436 37.42 -12.74 -33.86
CA LYS A 436 38.77 -12.19 -34.07
C LYS A 436 39.71 -13.10 -34.87
N ASN A 437 39.37 -14.37 -35.03
CA ASN A 437 40.16 -15.35 -35.78
C ASN A 437 39.60 -15.64 -37.19
N GLN A 438 38.59 -14.88 -37.63
CA GLN A 438 37.98 -14.98 -38.97
C GLN A 438 38.11 -13.68 -39.79
N ILE A 439 38.94 -12.75 -39.34
CA ILE A 439 39.42 -11.58 -40.10
C ILE A 439 40.94 -11.69 -40.11
#